data_AF-A0A9X8DKD2-F1
#
_entry.id   AF-A0A9X8DKD2-F1
#
_cell.length_a   1.000
_cell.length_b   1.000
_cell.length_c   1.000
_cell.angle_alpha   90.00
_cell.angle_beta   90.00
_cell.angle_gamma   90.00
#
_symmetry.space_group_name_H-M   'P 1'
#
loop_
_entity.id
_entity.type
_entity.pdbx_description
1 polymer ?
#
loop_
_entity_poly.entity_id
_entity_poly.type
_entity_poly.pdbx_seq_one_letter_code
_entity_poly.pdbx_strand_id
1 'polypeptide(L)'
;MWRVRFEAASIPDITTSAVVIPSVQPNTLQKLFLPTLPPFPVHLALSPAARMQVLSEFADLRQYLTYVEATLAARPTRLDNIPFPKMSDEAHWRAFFLENAPTVKVLLQMDQVLTQRLLHTMVHWMDDDQDGAADTMSRLRAVWTYGLLARLEKPLVADMDACVRQIF
;
A
#
# COMPACT_ATOMS: atom_id res chain seq x y z
N MET A 1 17.40 -45.07 -36.53
CA MET A 1 17.73 -44.00 -35.55
C MET A 1 19.19 -43.54 -35.56
N TRP A 2 20.19 -44.39 -35.86
CA TRP A 2 21.61 -44.01 -35.78
C TRP A 2 22.03 -42.87 -36.73
N ARG A 3 21.50 -42.85 -37.96
CA ARG A 3 21.83 -41.81 -38.97
C ARG A 3 21.43 -40.40 -38.55
N VAL A 4 20.26 -40.24 -37.95
CA VAL A 4 19.72 -38.95 -37.48
C VAL A 4 20.58 -38.36 -36.36
N ARG A 5 21.17 -39.20 -35.51
CA ARG A 5 22.06 -38.75 -34.42
C ARG A 5 23.38 -38.19 -34.95
N PHE A 6 23.92 -38.78 -36.02
CA PHE A 6 25.13 -38.28 -36.67
C PHE A 6 24.89 -36.96 -37.41
N GLU A 7 23.74 -36.83 -38.06
CA GLU A 7 23.33 -35.60 -38.72
C GLU A 7 23.09 -34.47 -37.72
N ALA A 8 22.37 -34.73 -36.63
CA ALA A 8 22.15 -33.74 -35.57
C ALA A 8 23.44 -33.26 -34.88
N ALA A 9 24.45 -34.14 -34.72
CA ALA A 9 25.76 -33.76 -34.18
C ALA A 9 26.56 -32.83 -35.10
N SER A 10 26.20 -32.73 -36.38
CA SER A 10 26.84 -31.85 -37.36
C SER A 10 26.23 -30.44 -37.42
N ILE A 11 25.09 -30.23 -36.73
CA ILE A 11 24.37 -28.95 -36.70
C ILE A 11 24.65 -28.27 -35.35
N PRO A 12 24.85 -26.94 -35.31
CA PRO A 12 24.98 -26.21 -34.05
C PRO A 12 23.70 -26.33 -33.21
N ASP A 13 23.87 -26.66 -31.93
CA ASP A 13 22.79 -26.89 -30.97
C ASP A 13 21.89 -25.65 -30.78
N ILE A 14 22.49 -24.45 -30.88
CA ILE A 14 21.78 -23.18 -30.88
C ILE A 14 22.33 -22.32 -32.01
N THR A 15 21.44 -21.88 -32.89
CA THR A 15 21.75 -20.89 -33.93
C THR A 15 21.05 -19.59 -33.60
N THR A 16 21.80 -18.52 -33.40
CA THR A 16 21.25 -17.16 -33.30
C THR A 16 21.52 -16.44 -34.62
N SER A 17 20.51 -15.75 -35.15
CA SER A 17 20.64 -14.87 -36.31
C SER A 17 20.26 -13.46 -35.90
N ALA A 18 21.04 -12.48 -36.35
CA ALA A 18 20.74 -11.09 -36.11
C ALA A 18 19.54 -10.68 -36.98
N VAL A 19 18.39 -10.51 -36.35
CA VAL A 19 17.20 -9.98 -37.03
C VAL A 19 17.25 -8.46 -36.97
N VAL A 20 17.45 -7.82 -38.11
CA VAL A 20 17.35 -6.36 -38.23
C VAL A 20 15.87 -6.01 -38.38
N ILE A 21 15.25 -5.55 -37.30
CA ILE A 21 13.86 -5.08 -37.31
C ILE A 21 13.89 -3.59 -37.68
N PRO A 22 13.34 -3.18 -38.86
CA PRO A 22 13.47 -1.81 -39.37
C PRO A 22 12.72 -0.75 -38.54
N SER A 23 11.76 -1.18 -37.72
CA SER A 23 11.08 -0.35 -36.73
C SER A 23 10.61 -1.25 -35.60
N VAL A 24 11.27 -1.16 -34.44
CA VAL A 24 10.78 -1.78 -33.22
C VAL A 24 9.64 -0.89 -32.73
N GLN A 25 8.40 -1.21 -33.10
CA GLN A 25 7.27 -0.65 -32.36
C GLN A 25 7.41 -1.16 -30.92
N PRO A 26 7.43 -0.28 -29.90
CA PRO A 26 7.59 -0.71 -28.53
C PRO A 26 6.46 -1.69 -28.23
N ASN A 27 6.84 -2.92 -27.82
CA ASN A 27 5.88 -3.95 -27.47
C ASN A 27 4.82 -3.33 -26.55
N THR A 28 3.53 -3.52 -26.88
CA THR A 28 2.39 -3.06 -26.07
C THR A 28 2.44 -3.56 -24.62
N LEU A 29 3.30 -4.54 -24.32
CA LEU A 29 3.66 -4.98 -22.98
C LEU A 29 4.25 -3.86 -22.11
N GLN A 30 4.88 -2.82 -22.68
CA GLN A 30 5.35 -1.68 -21.88
C GLN A 30 4.20 -0.95 -21.18
N LYS A 31 2.99 -0.99 -21.76
CA LYS A 31 1.77 -0.43 -21.14
C LYS A 31 1.25 -1.25 -19.96
N LEU A 32 1.75 -2.47 -19.74
CA LEU A 32 1.35 -3.32 -18.62
C LEU A 32 2.17 -3.07 -17.35
N PHE A 33 3.28 -2.32 -17.44
CA PHE A 33 4.08 -1.97 -16.27
C PHE A 33 3.51 -0.74 -15.59
N LEU A 34 3.71 -0.67 -14.26
CA LEU A 34 3.34 0.49 -13.45
C LEU A 34 3.86 1.79 -14.08
N PRO A 35 3.04 2.86 -14.11
CA PRO A 35 3.48 4.15 -14.63
C PRO A 35 4.68 4.66 -13.84
N THR A 36 5.65 5.26 -14.53
CA THR A 36 6.75 5.96 -13.85
C THR A 36 6.19 7.18 -13.13
N LEU A 37 6.26 7.17 -11.80
CA LEU A 37 5.87 8.30 -10.97
C LEU A 37 6.79 9.50 -11.25
N PRO A 38 6.25 10.74 -11.25
CA PRO A 38 7.07 11.94 -11.37
C PRO A 38 8.09 12.01 -10.21
N PRO A 39 9.30 12.54 -10.44
CA PRO A 39 10.29 12.67 -9.38
C PRO A 39 9.77 13.57 -8.26
N PHE A 40 9.93 13.12 -7.01
CA PHE A 40 9.49 13.88 -5.84
C PHE A 40 10.19 15.26 -5.79
N PRO A 41 9.45 16.36 -5.56
CA PRO A 41 10.01 17.70 -5.52
C PRO A 41 11.03 17.86 -4.39
N VAL A 42 12.29 18.13 -4.74
CA VAL A 42 13.43 18.16 -3.79
C VAL A 42 13.25 19.19 -2.67
N HIS A 43 12.55 20.30 -2.93
CA HIS A 43 12.31 21.35 -1.93
C HIS A 43 11.31 20.95 -0.84
N LEU A 44 10.52 19.90 -1.04
CA LEU A 44 9.64 19.31 -0.03
C LEU A 44 10.29 18.10 0.66
N ALA A 45 11.53 17.75 0.29
CA ALA A 45 12.18 16.57 0.81
C ALA A 45 12.62 16.78 2.27
N LEU A 46 12.26 15.82 3.11
CA LEU A 46 12.78 15.76 4.48
C LEU A 46 14.30 15.57 4.45
N SER A 47 14.98 16.23 5.40
CA SER A 47 16.39 15.96 5.65
C SER A 47 16.60 14.49 6.06
N PRO A 48 17.80 13.91 5.84
CA PRO A 48 18.06 12.53 6.24
C PRO A 48 17.80 12.27 7.73
N ALA A 49 18.13 13.24 8.59
CA ALA A 49 17.89 13.15 10.03
C ALA A 49 16.39 13.17 10.36
N ALA A 50 15.62 14.09 9.76
CA ALA A 50 14.17 14.16 9.96
C ALA A 50 13.46 12.89 9.46
N ARG A 51 13.90 12.34 8.32
CA ARG A 51 13.39 11.06 7.81
C ARG A 51 13.64 9.92 8.79
N MET A 52 14.86 9.83 9.35
CA MET A 52 15.20 8.80 10.32
C MET A 52 14.34 8.92 11.59
N GLN A 53 14.14 10.14 12.07
CA GLN A 53 13.29 10.42 13.23
C GLN A 53 11.84 9.97 12.99
N VAL A 54 11.25 10.31 11.83
CA VAL A 54 9.88 9.88 11.48
C VAL A 54 9.79 8.35 11.45
N LEU A 55 10.80 7.67 10.89
CA LEU A 55 10.82 6.20 10.84
C LEU A 55 10.97 5.57 12.23
N SER A 56 11.78 6.15 13.13
CA SER A 56 11.90 5.66 14.51
C SER A 56 10.61 5.86 15.30
N GLU A 57 10.02 7.05 15.22
CA GLU A 57 8.74 7.33 15.89
C GLU A 57 7.61 6.42 15.40
N PHE A 58 7.60 6.11 14.09
CA PHE A 58 6.65 5.16 13.52
C PHE A 58 6.90 3.73 14.04
N ALA A 59 8.15 3.30 14.17
CA ALA A 59 8.48 1.99 14.73
C ALA A 59 8.06 1.88 16.21
N ASP A 60 8.30 2.93 17.00
CA ASP A 60 7.91 3.01 18.41
C ASP A 60 6.37 2.96 18.55
N LEU A 61 5.64 3.68 17.69
CA LEU A 61 4.18 3.64 17.66
C LEU A 61 3.67 2.22 17.41
N ARG A 62 4.26 1.51 16.45
CA ARG A 62 3.88 0.12 16.16
C ARG A 62 4.13 -0.79 17.34
N GLN A 63 5.30 -0.68 17.96
CA GLN A 63 5.65 -1.47 19.13
C GLN A 63 4.70 -1.17 20.31
N TYR A 64 4.34 0.09 20.50
CA TYR A 64 3.36 0.51 21.50
C TYR A 64 1.98 -0.11 21.25
N LEU A 65 1.46 -0.06 20.01
CA LEU A 65 0.17 -0.67 19.68
C LEU A 65 0.16 -2.17 19.95
N THR A 66 1.22 -2.88 19.55
CA THR A 66 1.37 -4.32 19.84
C THR A 66 1.43 -4.60 21.34
N TYR A 67 2.13 -3.78 22.10
CA TYR A 67 2.20 -3.92 23.55
C TYR A 67 0.83 -3.72 24.21
N VAL A 68 0.08 -2.70 23.81
CA VAL A 68 -1.27 -2.43 24.35
C VAL A 68 -2.23 -3.55 23.97
N GLU A 69 -2.19 -4.04 22.72
CA GLU A 69 -2.99 -5.17 22.24
C GLU A 69 -2.73 -6.44 23.08
N ALA A 70 -1.46 -6.79 23.29
CA ALA A 70 -1.08 -7.92 24.14
C ALA A 70 -1.53 -7.74 25.61
N THR A 71 -1.46 -6.51 26.13
CA THR A 71 -1.92 -6.19 27.49
C THR A 71 -3.42 -6.38 27.63
N LEU A 72 -4.21 -5.96 26.62
CA LEU A 72 -5.66 -6.14 26.59
C LEU A 72 -6.06 -7.61 26.42
N ALA A 73 -5.29 -8.39 25.64
CA ALA A 73 -5.50 -9.83 25.52
C ALA A 73 -5.26 -10.55 26.86
N ALA A 74 -4.24 -10.14 27.62
CA ALA A 74 -3.92 -10.71 28.93
C ALA A 74 -4.90 -10.27 30.04
N ARG A 75 -5.40 -9.03 29.96
CA ARG A 75 -6.38 -8.46 30.89
C ARG A 75 -7.50 -7.80 30.10
N PRO A 76 -8.57 -8.54 29.75
CA PRO A 76 -9.67 -8.02 28.97
C PRO A 76 -10.45 -7.00 29.79
N THR A 77 -10.07 -5.73 29.64
CA THR A 77 -10.90 -4.60 30.04
C THR A 77 -11.98 -4.48 28.99
N ARG A 78 -13.26 -4.34 29.40
CA ARG A 78 -14.33 -4.02 28.45
C ARG A 78 -14.02 -2.67 27.79
N LEU A 79 -13.45 -2.70 26.60
CA LEU A 79 -13.49 -1.55 25.72
C LEU A 79 -14.94 -1.46 25.23
N ASP A 80 -15.62 -0.35 25.49
CA ASP A 80 -16.93 -0.15 24.85
C ASP A 80 -16.74 -0.23 23.35
N ASN A 81 -17.40 -1.20 22.72
CA ASN A 81 -17.34 -1.39 21.27
C ASN A 81 -17.92 -0.16 20.62
N ILE A 82 -17.11 0.50 19.79
CA ILE A 82 -17.60 1.60 18.98
C ILE A 82 -18.42 0.96 17.85
N PRO A 83 -19.66 1.41 17.62
CA PRO A 83 -20.46 0.88 16.53
C PRO A 83 -19.84 1.34 15.20
N PHE A 84 -19.03 0.47 14.59
CA PHE A 84 -18.49 0.74 13.27
C PHE A 84 -19.60 0.71 12.22
N PRO A 85 -19.59 1.65 11.25
CA PRO A 85 -20.49 1.58 10.12
C PRO A 85 -20.33 0.26 9.35
N LYS A 86 -21.39 -0.15 8.65
CA LYS A 86 -21.27 -1.29 7.74
C LYS A 86 -20.34 -0.90 6.59
N MET A 87 -19.50 -1.84 6.15
CA MET A 87 -18.57 -1.58 5.03
C MET A 87 -19.27 -1.19 3.72
N SER A 88 -20.52 -1.61 3.52
CA SER A 88 -21.34 -1.19 2.37
C SER A 88 -21.73 0.28 2.40
N ASP A 89 -21.52 0.95 3.54
CA ASP A 89 -22.01 2.30 3.80
C ASP A 89 -20.85 3.31 3.76
N GLU A 90 -20.38 3.57 2.55
CA GLU A 90 -19.24 4.46 2.30
C GLU A 90 -19.49 5.88 2.81
N ALA A 91 -20.70 6.41 2.68
CA ALA A 91 -21.05 7.75 3.13
C ALA A 91 -20.89 7.90 4.65
N HIS A 92 -21.35 6.90 5.43
CA HIS A 92 -21.16 6.91 6.88
C HIS A 92 -19.70 6.74 7.29
N TRP A 93 -18.90 5.95 6.55
CA TRP A 93 -17.46 5.86 6.81
C TRP A 93 -16.73 7.17 6.50
N ARG A 94 -17.10 7.88 5.41
CA ARG A 94 -16.57 9.22 5.09
C ARG A 94 -16.86 10.21 6.22
N ALA A 95 -18.11 10.24 6.71
CA ALA A 95 -18.49 11.08 7.86
C ALA A 95 -17.72 10.68 9.13
N PHE A 96 -17.61 9.38 9.40
CA PHE A 96 -16.91 8.85 10.57
C PHE A 96 -15.45 9.33 10.64
N PHE A 97 -14.72 9.30 9.52
CA PHE A 97 -13.32 9.77 9.48
C PHE A 97 -13.15 11.28 9.56
N LEU A 98 -14.19 12.05 9.22
CA LEU A 98 -14.17 13.51 9.36
C LEU A 98 -14.51 13.97 10.78
N GLU A 99 -15.28 13.18 11.52
CA GLU A 99 -15.78 13.55 12.85
C GLU A 99 -14.99 12.90 14.00
N ASN A 100 -14.44 11.70 13.78
CA ASN A 100 -13.80 10.91 14.84
C ASN A 100 -12.30 10.79 14.61
N ALA A 101 -11.50 10.90 15.67
CA ALA A 101 -10.06 10.68 15.62
C ALA A 101 -9.71 9.18 15.80
N PRO A 102 -8.65 8.67 15.15
CA PRO A 102 -8.17 7.29 15.31
C PRO A 102 -7.47 7.10 16.65
N THR A 103 -8.24 7.01 17.73
CA THR A 103 -7.68 6.70 19.04
C THR A 103 -7.19 5.25 19.08
N VAL A 104 -6.24 4.94 19.97
CA VAL A 104 -5.71 3.58 20.17
C VAL A 104 -6.84 2.58 20.41
N LYS A 105 -7.85 2.95 21.21
CA LYS A 105 -9.04 2.12 21.45
C LYS A 105 -9.76 1.78 20.14
N VAL A 106 -9.96 2.76 19.27
CA VAL A 106 -10.65 2.55 17.98
C VAL A 106 -9.81 1.64 17.09
N LEU A 107 -8.51 1.93 16.95
CA LEU A 107 -7.59 1.18 16.10
C LEU A 107 -7.44 -0.29 16.52
N LEU A 108 -7.47 -0.57 17.83
CA LEU A 108 -7.37 -1.93 18.36
C LEU A 108 -8.68 -2.72 18.28
N GLN A 109 -9.82 -2.06 18.05
CA GLN A 109 -11.08 -2.75 17.77
C GLN A 109 -11.20 -3.17 16.30
N MET A 110 -10.32 -2.67 15.42
CA MET A 110 -10.25 -3.04 14.01
C MET A 110 -9.42 -4.32 13.84
N ASP A 111 -10.00 -5.32 13.19
CA ASP A 111 -9.25 -6.49 12.74
C ASP A 111 -8.43 -6.15 11.47
N GLN A 112 -7.54 -7.06 11.06
CA GLN A 112 -6.70 -6.84 9.88
C GLN A 112 -7.53 -6.73 8.60
N VAL A 113 -8.65 -7.44 8.49
CA VAL A 113 -9.52 -7.40 7.30
C VAL A 113 -10.16 -6.02 7.15
N LEU A 114 -10.70 -5.47 8.23
CA LEU A 114 -11.28 -4.13 8.27
C LEU A 114 -10.20 -3.08 8.03
N THR A 115 -9.04 -3.20 8.68
CA THR A 115 -7.90 -2.27 8.51
C THR A 115 -7.47 -2.16 7.04
N GLN A 116 -7.28 -3.30 6.38
CA GLN A 116 -6.88 -3.36 4.97
C GLN A 116 -7.95 -2.78 4.04
N ARG A 117 -9.21 -3.14 4.26
CA ARG A 117 -10.35 -2.61 3.48
C ARG A 117 -10.48 -1.09 3.63
N LEU A 118 -10.42 -0.57 4.85
CA LEU A 118 -10.52 0.87 5.10
C LEU A 118 -9.36 1.64 4.46
N LEU A 119 -8.15 1.09 4.48
CA LEU A 119 -7.02 1.70 3.80
C LEU A 119 -7.27 1.79 2.28
N HIS A 120 -7.69 0.69 1.65
CA HIS A 120 -8.01 0.68 0.22
C HIS A 120 -9.13 1.67 -0.13
N THR A 121 -10.18 1.72 0.70
CA THR A 121 -11.29 2.65 0.52
C THR A 121 -10.83 4.11 0.66
N MET A 122 -9.97 4.42 1.63
CA MET A 122 -9.43 5.79 1.77
C MET A 122 -8.55 6.20 0.59
N VAL A 123 -7.75 5.29 0.03
CA VAL A 123 -6.96 5.56 -1.19
C VAL A 123 -7.88 5.86 -2.36
N HIS A 124 -8.93 5.06 -2.56
CA HIS A 124 -9.90 5.30 -3.62
C HIS A 124 -10.57 6.68 -3.50
N TRP A 125 -10.93 7.11 -2.28
CA TRP A 125 -11.52 8.42 -2.06
C TRP A 125 -10.54 9.58 -2.22
N MET A 126 -9.25 9.36 -2.03
CA MET A 126 -8.23 10.36 -2.35
C MET A 126 -8.13 10.60 -3.85
N ASP A 127 -8.29 9.55 -4.66
CA ASP A 127 -8.28 9.64 -6.12
C ASP A 127 -9.57 10.34 -6.64
N ASP A 128 -10.74 10.07 -6.04
CA ASP A 128 -12.00 10.72 -6.43
C ASP A 128 -12.00 12.24 -6.17
N ASP A 129 -11.37 12.68 -5.07
CA ASP A 129 -11.34 14.10 -4.67
C ASP A 129 -10.35 14.93 -5.54
N GLN A 130 -9.46 14.28 -6.32
CA GLN A 130 -8.48 14.93 -7.20
C GLN A 130 -9.09 15.57 -8.46
N ASP A 131 -10.31 15.19 -8.85
CA ASP A 131 -10.94 15.64 -10.12
C ASP A 131 -11.64 17.01 -10.05
N GLY A 132 -11.68 17.70 -8.90
CA GLY A 132 -12.51 18.91 -8.72
C GLY A 132 -11.86 20.15 -8.11
N ALA A 133 -10.92 20.01 -7.19
CA ALA A 133 -10.18 21.13 -6.59
C ALA A 133 -8.99 20.56 -5.87
N ALA A 134 -7.86 21.27 -5.85
CA ALA A 134 -6.70 20.94 -5.04
C ALA A 134 -7.03 21.10 -3.55
N ASP A 135 -7.89 20.24 -3.00
CA ASP A 135 -8.22 20.26 -1.59
C ASP A 135 -7.20 19.40 -0.85
N THR A 136 -6.46 20.08 0.01
CA THR A 136 -5.36 19.51 0.77
C THR A 136 -5.93 18.39 1.64
N MET A 137 -5.33 17.19 1.62
CA MET A 137 -5.80 16.07 2.45
C MET A 137 -6.08 16.55 3.88
N SER A 138 -7.34 16.45 4.31
CA SER A 138 -7.74 16.90 5.66
C SER A 138 -6.85 16.25 6.72
N ARG A 139 -6.45 17.03 7.73
CA ARG A 139 -5.56 16.56 8.80
C ARG A 139 -6.08 15.27 9.46
N LEU A 140 -7.39 15.16 9.67
CA LEU A 140 -7.97 13.96 10.29
C LEU A 140 -7.81 12.73 9.39
N ARG A 141 -8.02 12.87 8.07
CA ARG A 141 -7.78 11.79 7.10
C ARG A 141 -6.31 11.38 7.11
N ALA A 142 -5.38 12.33 7.14
CA ALA A 142 -3.95 12.05 7.22
C ALA A 142 -3.58 11.21 8.47
N VAL A 143 -4.15 11.56 9.62
CA VAL A 143 -3.94 10.85 10.88
C VAL A 143 -4.59 9.46 10.83
N TRP A 144 -5.75 9.31 10.20
CA TRP A 144 -6.38 8.01 9.94
C TRP A 144 -5.52 7.10 9.08
N THR A 145 -5.05 7.59 7.93
CA THR A 145 -4.13 6.84 7.05
C THR A 145 -2.88 6.42 7.81
N TYR A 146 -2.27 7.33 8.57
CA TYR A 146 -1.10 7.02 9.40
C TYR A 146 -1.39 5.96 10.48
N GLY A 147 -2.55 6.05 11.14
CA GLY A 147 -2.98 5.08 12.15
C GLY A 147 -3.25 3.69 11.57
N LEU A 148 -3.88 3.60 10.41
CA LEU A 148 -4.10 2.33 9.71
C LEU A 148 -2.78 1.71 9.22
N LEU A 149 -1.86 2.53 8.68
CA LEU A 149 -0.52 2.08 8.29
C LEU A 149 0.27 1.53 9.49
N ALA A 150 0.13 2.14 10.67
CA ALA A 150 0.73 1.63 11.90
C ALA A 150 0.12 0.29 12.35
N ARG A 151 -1.17 0.06 12.09
CA ARG A 151 -1.87 -1.21 12.40
C ARG A 151 -1.60 -2.34 11.41
N LEU A 152 -1.09 -2.05 10.21
CA LEU A 152 -0.81 -3.10 9.22
C LEU A 152 0.24 -4.09 9.73
N GLU A 153 -0.17 -5.34 9.87
CA GLU A 153 0.71 -6.46 10.24
C GLU A 153 1.63 -6.87 9.08
N LYS A 154 2.82 -7.38 9.44
CA LYS A 154 3.78 -7.95 8.49
C LYS A 154 3.71 -9.48 8.59
N PRO A 155 3.88 -10.25 7.50
CA PRO A 155 4.21 -9.82 6.14
C PRO A 155 3.00 -9.22 5.41
N LEU A 156 3.26 -8.18 4.61
CA LEU A 156 2.23 -7.58 3.76
C LEU A 156 1.95 -8.50 2.56
N VAL A 157 0.67 -8.71 2.27
CA VAL A 157 0.22 -9.39 1.05
C VAL A 157 0.45 -8.47 -0.15
N ALA A 158 0.70 -9.03 -1.33
CA ALA A 158 1.00 -8.27 -2.56
C ALA A 158 -0.02 -7.16 -2.85
N ASP A 159 -1.31 -7.41 -2.63
CA ASP A 159 -2.38 -6.43 -2.85
C ASP A 159 -2.24 -5.21 -1.92
N MET A 160 -1.83 -5.43 -0.67
CA MET A 160 -1.59 -4.33 0.27
C MET A 160 -0.31 -3.57 -0.04
N ASP A 161 0.72 -4.25 -0.56
CA ASP A 161 1.92 -3.56 -1.07
C ASP A 161 1.57 -2.66 -2.26
N ALA A 162 0.73 -3.13 -3.19
CA ALA A 162 0.23 -2.33 -4.29
C ALA A 162 -0.61 -1.14 -3.81
N CYS A 163 -1.50 -1.34 -2.83
CA CYS A 163 -2.30 -0.27 -2.22
C CYS A 163 -1.43 0.80 -1.54
N VAL A 164 -0.39 0.40 -0.80
CA VAL A 164 0.54 1.36 -0.18
C VAL A 164 1.31 2.14 -1.24
N ARG A 165 1.70 1.50 -2.36
CA ARG A 165 2.36 2.19 -3.48
C ARG A 165 1.44 3.20 -4.16
N GLN A 166 0.14 2.94 -4.25
CA GLN A 166 -0.82 3.87 -4.86
C GLN A 166 -1.00 5.16 -4.05
N ILE A 167 -0.67 5.16 -2.75
CA ILE A 167 -0.68 6.39 -1.92
C ILE A 167 0.41 7.38 -2.37
N PHE A 168 1.49 6.92 -2.98
CA PHE A 168 2.69 7.70 -3.33
C PHE A 168 2.82 7.92 -4.84
#